data_AF-A0A2V7TQT8-F1
#
_entry.id   AF-A0A2V7TQT8-F1
#
_cell.length_a   1.000
_cell.length_b   1.000
_cell.length_c   1.000
_cell.angle_alpha   90.00
_cell.angle_beta   90.00
_cell.angle_gamma   90.00
#
_symmetry.space_group_name_H-M   'P 1'
#
loop_
_entity.id
_entity.type
_entity.pdbx_description
1 polymer ?
#
loop_
_entity_poly.entity_id
_entity_poly.type
_entity_poly.pdbx_seq_one_letter_code
_entity_poly.pdbx_strand_id
1 'polypeptide(L)'
;MIAALSLAAAVAYGGGGHTTPGIKWERRFEDALKKARADHKPVMIDFWAQWCGWCHRLDKTTYVDPAVVKLSESFVAVKVNSEGDPRDVAVAIRYDVSSLPTIMVISPEGRPIARVNGFVGPGQFPRVLEGARDVAARVIKWENALDKNPKDAEALTGLGVHLFEQDAFAESLELLRKAADVDGKRPIQERKQTRLLTGVILKAADKFPDAETALKQGLGLQPEDAVYDPKLLYVLGMLYANWGRKAEARTTLQQVLTLHAQRCGALRSARRTLAPEKIASWPPGRRRRPPAPPAETPPAPTRREATRPFPERCRGSRSAGRAPRTRPRRTRPRDRRGARSPVPGRSAAGSPRRARPRRRPGRTSARSTTPGRSDRPEPCGPGPGRPPCPPAPAGRRAGSPRRRS
;
A
#
# COMPACT_ATOMS: atom_id res chain seq x y z
N MET A 1 28.58 -20.67 83.04
CA MET A 1 28.42 -20.96 81.59
C MET A 1 28.22 -19.63 80.87
N ILE A 2 28.93 -19.39 79.77
CA ILE A 2 28.79 -18.18 78.94
C ILE A 2 28.48 -18.67 77.52
N ALA A 3 27.36 -18.25 76.96
CA ALA A 3 26.95 -18.62 75.59
C ALA A 3 27.34 -17.48 74.63
N ALA A 4 28.21 -17.77 73.66
CA ALA A 4 28.62 -16.81 72.65
C ALA A 4 27.63 -16.81 71.47
N LEU A 5 27.02 -15.66 71.17
CA LEU A 5 26.27 -15.47 69.92
C LEU A 5 27.23 -15.08 68.79
N SER A 6 27.53 -16.03 67.91
CA SER A 6 28.28 -15.79 66.68
C SER A 6 27.37 -15.20 65.59
N LEU A 7 27.33 -13.87 65.47
CA LEU A 7 26.54 -13.17 64.46
C LEU A 7 27.22 -13.24 63.07
N ALA A 8 26.87 -14.23 62.26
CA ALA A 8 27.39 -14.37 60.90
C ALA A 8 26.72 -13.37 59.93
N ALA A 9 27.43 -12.27 59.60
CA ALA A 9 26.96 -11.28 58.64
C ALA A 9 27.06 -11.81 57.19
N ALA A 10 25.94 -12.26 56.62
CA ALA A 10 25.88 -12.68 55.23
C ALA A 10 25.97 -11.47 54.27
N VAL A 11 27.14 -11.25 53.68
CA VAL A 11 27.33 -10.22 52.63
C VAL A 11 26.60 -10.65 51.36
N ALA A 12 25.39 -10.13 51.18
CA ALA A 12 24.61 -10.34 49.97
C ALA A 12 25.28 -9.64 48.78
N TYR A 13 26.01 -10.41 47.96
CA TYR A 13 26.52 -9.94 46.68
C TYR A 13 25.33 -9.62 45.75
N GLY A 14 24.99 -8.34 45.66
CA GLY A 14 23.97 -7.81 44.76
C GLY A 14 24.39 -7.97 43.31
N GLY A 15 24.17 -9.16 42.74
CA GLY A 15 24.42 -9.48 41.35
C GLY A 15 23.50 -8.69 40.42
N GLY A 16 23.84 -7.42 40.19
CA GLY A 16 23.15 -6.51 39.27
C GLY A 16 23.28 -6.98 37.83
N GLY A 17 22.49 -8.00 37.46
CA GLY A 17 22.44 -8.53 36.10
C GLY A 17 21.98 -7.46 35.12
N HIS A 18 22.93 -6.84 34.42
CA HIS A 18 22.66 -5.95 33.30
C HIS A 18 21.97 -6.73 32.18
N THR A 19 20.64 -6.80 32.22
CA THR A 19 19.84 -7.32 31.12
C THR A 19 20.07 -6.44 29.90
N THR A 20 20.75 -6.97 28.88
CA THR A 20 21.00 -6.27 27.61
C THR A 20 19.70 -5.68 27.08
N PRO A 21 19.61 -4.35 26.85
CA PRO A 21 18.41 -3.74 26.29
C PRO A 21 18.04 -4.40 24.96
N GLY A 22 16.83 -4.93 24.88
CA GLY A 22 16.37 -5.70 23.73
C GLY A 22 14.85 -5.89 23.74
N ILE A 23 14.29 -6.02 22.54
CA ILE A 23 12.86 -6.24 22.35
C ILE A 23 12.44 -7.61 22.94
N LYS A 24 11.29 -7.63 23.64
CA LYS A 24 10.70 -8.86 24.19
C LYS A 24 9.93 -9.60 23.09
N TRP A 25 10.60 -10.54 22.44
CA TRP A 25 10.04 -11.33 21.33
C TRP A 25 9.23 -12.54 21.79
N GLU A 26 7.98 -12.64 21.33
CA GLU A 26 7.20 -13.86 21.35
C GLU A 26 7.77 -14.92 20.39
N ARG A 27 7.51 -16.20 20.70
CA ARG A 27 8.11 -17.34 19.99
C ARG A 27 7.22 -17.98 18.92
N ARG A 28 5.97 -17.53 18.77
CA ARG A 28 5.01 -18.00 17.77
C ARG A 28 4.06 -16.87 17.37
N PHE A 29 3.71 -16.82 16.10
CA PHE A 29 2.79 -15.83 15.55
C PHE A 29 1.39 -15.85 16.22
N GLU A 30 0.81 -17.03 16.41
CA GLU A 30 -0.54 -17.16 16.97
C GLU A 30 -0.59 -16.82 18.48
N ASP A 31 0.49 -17.06 19.23
CA ASP A 31 0.62 -16.62 20.63
C ASP A 31 0.74 -15.09 20.72
N ALA A 32 1.48 -14.47 19.79
CA ALA A 32 1.56 -13.02 19.66
C ALA A 32 0.21 -12.38 19.31
N LEU A 33 -0.56 -12.96 18.38
CA LEU A 33 -1.92 -12.52 18.07
C LEU A 33 -2.87 -12.66 19.28
N LYS A 34 -2.80 -13.78 20.02
CA LYS A 34 -3.61 -13.99 21.23
C LYS A 34 -3.31 -12.92 22.29
N LYS A 35 -2.03 -12.62 22.51
CA LYS A 35 -1.58 -11.58 23.44
C LYS A 35 -1.95 -10.18 22.97
N ALA A 36 -1.81 -9.88 21.68
CA ALA A 36 -2.20 -8.60 21.08
C ALA A 36 -3.68 -8.27 21.32
N ARG A 37 -4.57 -9.27 21.22
CA ARG A 37 -6.00 -9.11 21.50
C ARG A 37 -6.30 -8.88 22.99
N ALA A 38 -5.51 -9.46 23.89
CA ALA A 38 -5.65 -9.25 25.33
C ALA A 38 -5.05 -7.92 25.82
N ASP A 39 -3.90 -7.52 25.27
CA ASP A 39 -3.19 -6.28 25.60
C ASP A 39 -3.76 -5.05 24.85
N HIS A 40 -4.67 -5.26 23.89
CA HIS A 40 -5.13 -4.28 22.89
C HIS A 40 -3.98 -3.56 22.13
N LYS A 41 -2.92 -4.30 21.80
CA LYS A 41 -1.70 -3.78 21.13
C LYS A 41 -1.52 -4.36 19.74
N PRO A 42 -1.03 -3.59 18.74
CA PRO A 42 -0.62 -4.14 17.45
C PRO A 42 0.53 -5.16 17.61
N VAL A 43 0.60 -6.13 16.70
CA VAL A 43 1.75 -7.04 16.60
C VAL A 43 2.82 -6.41 15.69
N MET A 44 4.08 -6.44 16.12
CA MET A 44 5.24 -6.13 15.27
C MET A 44 5.94 -7.44 14.90
N ILE A 45 5.95 -7.78 13.61
CA ILE A 45 6.57 -8.98 13.05
C ILE A 45 7.93 -8.62 12.45
N ASP A 46 8.97 -9.37 12.81
CA ASP A 46 10.25 -9.41 12.09
C ASP A 46 10.33 -10.72 11.29
N PHE A 47 10.14 -10.62 9.97
CA PHE A 47 10.33 -11.74 9.05
C PHE A 47 11.81 -11.86 8.68
N TRP A 48 12.41 -13.01 9.01
CA TRP A 48 13.86 -13.24 8.90
C TRP A 48 14.20 -14.66 8.41
N ALA A 49 15.48 -14.92 8.16
CA ALA A 49 16.02 -16.26 7.90
C ALA A 49 17.47 -16.38 8.40
N GLN A 50 17.96 -17.60 8.59
CA GLN A 50 19.29 -17.86 9.19
C GLN A 50 20.46 -17.26 8.38
N TRP A 51 20.37 -17.26 7.06
CA TRP A 51 21.41 -16.69 6.16
C TRP A 51 21.32 -15.17 6.02
N CYS A 52 20.27 -14.52 6.53
CA CYS A 52 19.96 -13.12 6.29
C CYS A 52 20.89 -12.18 7.08
N GLY A 53 22.05 -11.81 6.50
CA GLY A 53 23.02 -10.90 7.11
C GLY A 53 22.45 -9.53 7.52
N TRP A 54 21.41 -9.04 6.82
CA TRP A 54 20.71 -7.80 7.19
C TRP A 54 19.77 -7.96 8.38
N CYS A 55 19.16 -9.13 8.56
CA CYS A 55 18.36 -9.47 9.74
C CYS A 55 19.27 -9.51 10.98
N HIS A 56 20.41 -10.19 10.89
CA HIS A 56 21.45 -10.19 11.94
C HIS A 56 21.99 -8.79 12.26
N ARG A 57 21.91 -7.85 11.31
CA ARG A 57 22.26 -6.44 11.54
C ARG A 57 21.15 -5.68 12.29
N LEU A 58 19.87 -5.93 11.99
CA LEU A 58 18.75 -5.38 12.78
C LEU A 58 18.86 -5.82 14.25
N ASP A 59 19.03 -7.12 14.49
CA ASP A 59 19.21 -7.69 15.82
C ASP A 59 20.38 -7.03 16.59
N LYS A 60 21.52 -6.80 15.93
CA LYS A 60 22.75 -6.27 16.57
C LYS A 60 22.85 -4.75 16.64
N THR A 61 21.98 -3.99 15.99
CA THR A 61 22.10 -2.50 15.92
C THR A 61 20.81 -1.73 16.09
N THR A 62 19.66 -2.30 15.72
CA THR A 62 18.38 -1.59 15.69
C THR A 62 17.49 -2.07 16.83
N TYR A 63 17.36 -3.38 17.03
CA TYR A 63 16.52 -3.95 18.08
C TYR A 63 17.13 -3.91 19.49
N VAL A 64 18.35 -3.37 19.63
CA VAL A 64 19.04 -3.08 20.90
C VAL A 64 19.15 -1.58 21.21
N ASP A 65 18.69 -0.71 20.31
CA ASP A 65 18.69 0.74 20.55
C ASP A 65 17.66 1.11 21.62
N PRO A 66 18.00 1.89 22.67
CA PRO A 66 17.08 2.18 23.77
C PRO A 66 15.77 2.87 23.37
N ALA A 67 15.75 3.68 22.31
CA ALA A 67 14.52 4.30 21.83
C ALA A 67 13.64 3.29 21.07
N VAL A 68 14.25 2.40 20.28
CA VAL A 68 13.56 1.28 19.63
C VAL A 68 12.99 0.31 20.66
N VAL A 69 13.79 -0.09 21.66
CA VAL A 69 13.37 -1.01 22.73
C VAL A 69 12.18 -0.41 23.50
N LYS A 70 12.25 0.87 23.90
CA LYS A 70 11.15 1.55 24.59
C LYS A 70 9.89 1.67 23.71
N LEU A 71 10.02 1.97 22.42
CA LEU A 71 8.87 2.03 21.52
C LEU A 71 8.25 0.64 21.29
N SER A 72 9.06 -0.42 21.29
CA SER A 72 8.58 -1.80 21.11
C SER A 72 7.59 -2.26 22.19
N GLU A 73 7.60 -1.64 23.38
CA GLU A 73 6.64 -1.93 24.46
C GLU A 73 5.20 -1.53 24.12
N SER A 74 5.01 -0.70 23.09
CA SER A 74 3.70 -0.36 22.49
C SER A 74 3.11 -1.48 21.61
N PHE A 75 3.89 -2.54 21.36
CA PHE A 75 3.56 -3.64 20.47
C PHE A 75 3.66 -5.00 21.20
N VAL A 76 3.11 -6.04 20.58
CA VAL A 76 3.54 -7.42 20.85
C VAL A 76 4.52 -7.82 19.74
N ALA A 77 5.79 -7.98 20.07
CA ALA A 77 6.82 -8.27 19.08
C ALA A 77 6.96 -9.78 18.83
N VAL A 78 7.12 -10.22 17.59
CA VAL A 78 7.33 -11.64 17.23
C VAL A 78 8.33 -11.78 16.07
N LYS A 79 9.26 -12.73 16.17
CA LYS A 79 10.13 -13.11 15.04
C LYS A 79 9.53 -14.31 14.31
N VAL A 80 9.44 -14.25 12.99
CA VAL A 80 8.92 -15.31 12.12
C VAL A 80 10.01 -15.71 11.14
N ASN A 81 10.46 -16.97 11.19
CA ASN A 81 11.48 -17.47 10.28
C ASN A 81 10.82 -17.92 8.96
N SER A 82 10.87 -17.07 7.93
CA SER A 82 10.17 -17.28 6.65
C SER A 82 10.63 -18.52 5.87
N GLU A 83 11.75 -19.12 6.27
CA GLU A 83 12.29 -20.38 5.73
C GLU A 83 12.48 -21.44 6.86
N GLY A 84 11.70 -21.30 7.93
CA GLY A 84 11.77 -22.12 9.15
C GLY A 84 10.80 -23.30 9.15
N ASP A 85 10.02 -23.41 10.23
CA ASP A 85 8.99 -24.45 10.30
C ASP A 85 7.76 -24.08 9.45
N PRO A 86 6.98 -25.07 8.94
CA PRO A 86 5.91 -24.82 7.99
C PRO A 86 4.84 -23.80 8.43
N ARG A 87 4.69 -23.52 9.74
CA ARG A 87 3.76 -22.51 10.24
C ARG A 87 4.28 -21.10 10.01
N ASP A 88 5.56 -20.84 10.30
CA ASP A 88 6.20 -19.55 10.04
C ASP A 88 6.25 -19.27 8.53
N VAL A 89 6.55 -20.30 7.72
CA VAL A 89 6.48 -20.24 6.25
C VAL A 89 5.06 -19.88 5.79
N ALA A 90 4.02 -20.51 6.36
CA ALA A 90 2.63 -20.19 6.03
C ALA A 90 2.21 -18.76 6.44
N VAL A 91 2.79 -18.20 7.50
CA VAL A 91 2.58 -16.79 7.89
C VAL A 91 3.30 -15.85 6.91
N ALA A 92 4.53 -16.16 6.49
CA ALA A 92 5.25 -15.40 5.47
C ALA A 92 4.51 -15.39 4.12
N ILE A 93 3.91 -16.52 3.72
CA ILE A 93 3.04 -16.61 2.54
C ILE A 93 1.74 -15.80 2.73
N ARG A 94 1.07 -15.91 3.89
CA ARG A 94 -0.17 -15.17 4.22
C ARG A 94 0.00 -13.65 4.04
N TYR A 95 1.18 -13.13 4.34
CA TYR A 95 1.50 -11.71 4.26
C TYR A 95 2.30 -11.28 3.01
N ASP A 96 2.44 -12.15 2.01
CA ASP A 96 3.20 -11.92 0.77
C ASP A 96 4.62 -11.37 1.05
N VAL A 97 5.41 -12.12 1.81
CA VAL A 97 6.77 -11.73 2.20
C VAL A 97 7.78 -12.26 1.18
N SER A 98 8.16 -11.40 0.24
CA SER A 98 9.04 -11.71 -0.89
C SER A 98 10.49 -11.20 -0.75
N SER A 99 10.85 -10.60 0.40
CA SER A 99 12.20 -10.09 0.69
C SER A 99 12.51 -10.17 2.18
N LEU A 100 13.80 -10.27 2.56
CA LEU A 100 14.23 -10.35 3.96
C LEU A 100 15.35 -9.33 4.29
N PRO A 101 15.34 -8.70 5.48
CA PRO A 101 14.23 -8.69 6.44
C PRO A 101 13.00 -7.99 5.86
N THR A 102 11.81 -8.37 6.33
CA THR A 102 10.60 -7.54 6.20
C THR A 102 10.03 -7.35 7.60
N ILE A 103 9.83 -6.10 7.98
CA ILE A 103 9.21 -5.72 9.24
C ILE A 103 7.76 -5.34 8.93
N MET A 104 6.81 -5.92 9.64
CA MET A 104 5.39 -5.62 9.48
C MET A 104 4.74 -5.26 10.81
N VAL A 105 3.81 -4.29 10.78
CA VAL A 105 2.89 -4.04 11.89
C VAL A 105 1.49 -4.44 11.43
N ILE A 106 0.79 -5.20 12.28
CA ILE A 106 -0.59 -5.66 12.05
C ILE A 106 -1.48 -5.39 13.28
N SER A 107 -2.79 -5.30 13.07
CA SER A 107 -3.76 -5.24 14.17
C SER A 107 -3.86 -6.59 14.90
N PRO A 108 -4.41 -6.62 16.13
CA PRO A 108 -4.73 -7.88 16.84
C PRO A 108 -5.64 -8.82 16.03
N GLU A 109 -6.40 -8.28 15.09
CA GLU A 109 -7.33 -8.99 14.19
C GLU A 109 -6.60 -9.57 12.96
N GLY A 110 -5.30 -9.25 12.79
CA GLY A 110 -4.44 -9.76 11.72
C GLY A 110 -4.18 -8.78 10.57
N ARG A 111 -4.78 -7.58 10.59
CA ARG A 111 -4.81 -6.67 9.44
C ARG A 111 -3.51 -5.88 9.25
N PRO A 112 -2.94 -5.79 8.03
CA PRO A 112 -1.80 -4.93 7.74
C PRO A 112 -2.01 -3.44 8.08
N ILE A 113 -1.03 -2.86 8.77
CA ILE A 113 -0.98 -1.46 9.18
C ILE A 113 0.23 -0.74 8.58
N ALA A 114 1.40 -1.37 8.59
CA ALA A 114 2.62 -0.85 8.01
C ALA A 114 3.57 -1.98 7.58
N ARG A 115 4.36 -1.75 6.53
CA ARG A 115 5.41 -2.68 6.05
C ARG A 115 6.69 -1.90 5.75
N VAL A 116 7.84 -2.44 6.17
CA VAL A 116 9.18 -1.97 5.79
C VAL A 116 9.97 -3.17 5.26
N ASN A 117 10.40 -3.07 4.00
CA ASN A 117 11.25 -4.09 3.37
C ASN A 117 12.73 -3.65 3.48
N GLY A 118 13.60 -4.58 3.88
CA GLY A 118 15.03 -4.34 4.03
C GLY A 118 15.45 -3.71 5.37
N PHE A 119 16.75 -3.46 5.51
CA PHE A 119 17.35 -2.93 6.74
C PHE A 119 16.98 -1.47 6.98
N VAL A 120 16.47 -1.16 8.18
CA VAL A 120 16.24 0.19 8.70
C VAL A 120 17.08 0.38 9.96
N GLY A 121 17.85 1.47 10.04
CA GLY A 121 18.76 1.72 11.16
C GLY A 121 18.10 2.39 12.37
N PRO A 122 18.76 2.38 13.56
CA PRO A 122 18.20 2.94 14.80
C PRO A 122 17.89 4.44 14.73
N GLY A 123 18.62 5.22 13.93
CA GLY A 123 18.30 6.65 13.70
C GLY A 123 17.05 6.92 12.86
N GLN A 124 16.37 5.87 12.36
CA GLN A 124 15.18 5.96 11.51
C GLN A 124 14.00 5.12 12.04
N PHE A 125 14.26 3.92 12.55
CA PHE A 125 13.22 2.98 12.97
C PHE A 125 12.25 3.48 14.06
N PRO A 126 12.66 4.30 15.05
CA PRO A 126 11.74 4.94 15.99
C PRO A 126 10.58 5.68 15.31
N ARG A 127 10.84 6.46 14.25
CA ARG A 127 9.79 7.17 13.50
C ARG A 127 8.87 6.25 12.70
N VAL A 128 9.35 5.07 12.31
CA VAL A 128 8.53 4.02 11.70
C VAL A 128 7.58 3.43 12.75
N LEU A 129 8.10 3.12 13.95
CA LEU A 129 7.29 2.59 15.05
C LEU A 129 6.26 3.60 15.56
N GLU A 130 6.65 4.88 15.72
CA GLU A 130 5.72 5.97 16.08
C GLU A 130 4.57 6.07 15.08
N GLY A 131 4.88 6.17 13.77
CA GLY A 131 3.86 6.23 12.72
C GLY A 131 2.98 4.98 12.68
N ALA A 132 3.56 3.79 12.80
CA ALA A 132 2.81 2.53 12.78
C ALA A 132 1.90 2.36 14.00
N ARG A 133 2.36 2.76 15.20
CA ARG A 133 1.55 2.81 16.43
C ARG A 133 0.37 3.77 16.27
N ASP A 134 0.61 4.94 15.69
CA ASP A 134 -0.43 5.98 15.58
C ASP A 134 -1.48 5.64 14.51
N VAL A 135 -1.11 4.89 13.46
CA VAL A 135 -2.08 4.24 12.55
C VAL A 135 -2.81 3.10 13.26
N ALA A 136 -2.08 2.24 14.00
CA ALA A 136 -2.65 1.11 14.73
C ALA A 136 -3.73 1.54 15.72
N ALA A 137 -3.51 2.62 16.48
CA ALA A 137 -4.50 3.15 17.42
C ALA A 137 -5.83 3.52 16.73
N ARG A 138 -5.80 3.96 15.46
CA ARG A 138 -7.00 4.24 14.67
C ARG A 138 -7.66 2.97 14.13
N VAL A 139 -6.86 2.06 13.56
CA VAL A 139 -7.35 0.77 13.04
C VAL A 139 -8.01 -0.04 14.16
N ILE A 140 -7.34 -0.18 15.30
CA ILE A 140 -7.86 -0.88 16.49
C ILE A 140 -9.12 -0.18 17.05
N LYS A 141 -9.18 1.16 17.05
CA LYS A 141 -10.43 1.91 17.40
C LYS A 141 -11.58 1.50 16.48
N TRP A 142 -11.34 1.44 15.17
CA TRP A 142 -12.38 1.13 14.19
C TRP A 142 -12.81 -0.34 14.26
N GLU A 143 -11.87 -1.30 14.36
CA GLU A 143 -12.21 -2.72 14.48
C GLU A 143 -13.04 -2.98 15.76
N ASN A 144 -12.61 -2.45 16.92
CA ASN A 144 -13.38 -2.50 18.18
C ASN A 144 -14.74 -1.78 18.13
N ALA A 145 -14.93 -0.84 17.20
CA ALA A 145 -16.22 -0.16 17.00
C ALA A 145 -17.15 -0.98 16.10
N LEU A 146 -16.63 -1.67 15.08
CA LEU A 146 -17.39 -2.56 14.21
C LEU A 146 -17.86 -3.81 14.94
N ASP A 147 -17.05 -4.38 15.84
CA ASP A 147 -17.45 -5.52 16.68
C ASP A 147 -18.65 -5.19 17.59
N LYS A 148 -18.76 -3.93 18.03
CA LYS A 148 -19.86 -3.44 18.87
C LYS A 148 -21.05 -2.94 18.06
N ASN A 149 -20.79 -2.39 16.88
CA ASN A 149 -21.77 -1.84 15.96
C ASN A 149 -21.31 -2.04 14.50
N PRO A 150 -21.72 -3.14 13.83
CA PRO A 150 -21.38 -3.39 12.42
C PRO A 150 -21.90 -2.34 11.41
N LYS A 151 -22.67 -1.35 11.89
CA LYS A 151 -23.20 -0.21 11.12
C LYS A 151 -22.58 1.13 11.57
N ASP A 152 -21.45 1.13 12.25
CA ASP A 152 -20.76 2.37 12.62
C ASP A 152 -20.18 3.08 11.38
N ALA A 153 -20.80 4.20 11.01
CA ALA A 153 -20.42 4.95 9.81
C ALA A 153 -18.99 5.53 9.85
N GLU A 154 -18.46 5.84 11.04
CA GLU A 154 -17.08 6.32 11.17
C GLU A 154 -16.09 5.19 10.97
N ALA A 155 -16.33 4.05 11.61
CA ALA A 155 -15.44 2.90 11.53
C ALA A 155 -15.46 2.23 10.14
N LEU A 156 -16.63 2.11 9.52
CA LEU A 156 -16.75 1.62 8.13
C LEU A 156 -16.01 2.56 7.15
N THR A 157 -16.15 3.88 7.30
CA THR A 157 -15.44 4.85 6.46
C THR A 157 -13.94 4.82 6.72
N GLY A 158 -13.52 4.92 7.98
CA GLY A 158 -12.10 5.00 8.37
C GLY A 158 -11.32 3.74 7.99
N LEU A 159 -11.85 2.56 8.28
CA LEU A 159 -11.22 1.29 7.91
C LEU A 159 -11.27 1.05 6.39
N GLY A 160 -12.36 1.45 5.72
CA GLY A 160 -12.46 1.41 4.26
C GLY A 160 -11.46 2.31 3.55
N VAL A 161 -11.17 3.50 4.10
CA VAL A 161 -10.11 4.41 3.63
C VAL A 161 -8.73 3.84 3.91
N HIS A 162 -8.45 3.33 5.12
CA HIS A 162 -7.17 2.66 5.44
C HIS A 162 -6.87 1.53 4.46
N LEU A 163 -7.87 0.68 4.17
CA LEU A 163 -7.72 -0.41 3.21
C LEU A 163 -7.54 0.07 1.76
N PHE A 164 -8.08 1.23 1.39
CA PHE A 164 -7.77 1.86 0.10
C PHE A 164 -6.29 2.30 0.02
N GLU A 165 -5.74 2.82 1.12
CA GLU A 165 -4.34 3.26 1.22
C GLU A 165 -3.34 2.10 1.32
N GLN A 166 -3.81 0.87 1.57
CA GLN A 166 -3.02 -0.37 1.55
C GLN A 166 -3.25 -1.20 0.26
N ASP A 167 -3.81 -0.60 -0.82
CA ASP A 167 -4.20 -1.26 -2.08
C ASP A 167 -5.17 -2.46 -1.93
N ALA A 168 -5.78 -2.65 -0.75
CA ALA A 168 -6.71 -3.72 -0.41
C ALA A 168 -8.13 -3.43 -0.92
N PHE A 169 -8.23 -3.15 -2.23
CA PHE A 169 -9.41 -2.58 -2.88
C PHE A 169 -10.69 -3.42 -2.77
N ALA A 170 -10.60 -4.74 -2.60
CA ALA A 170 -11.77 -5.61 -2.45
C ALA A 170 -12.49 -5.38 -1.11
N GLU A 171 -11.79 -5.53 0.01
CA GLU A 171 -12.34 -5.24 1.35
C GLU A 171 -12.69 -3.75 1.51
N SER A 172 -11.84 -2.86 0.98
CA SER A 172 -12.11 -1.42 0.96
C SER A 172 -13.45 -1.10 0.28
N LEU A 173 -13.72 -1.68 -0.90
CA LEU A 173 -14.99 -1.48 -1.62
C LEU A 173 -16.21 -1.96 -0.82
N GLU A 174 -16.08 -3.08 -0.09
CA GLU A 174 -17.16 -3.55 0.77
C GLU A 174 -17.44 -2.60 1.94
N LEU A 175 -16.42 -2.16 2.66
CA LEU A 175 -16.59 -1.27 3.81
C LEU A 175 -17.08 0.11 3.37
N LEU A 176 -16.57 0.65 2.26
CA LEU A 176 -17.01 1.95 1.71
C LEU A 176 -18.45 1.89 1.17
N ARG A 177 -18.90 0.76 0.61
CA ARG A 177 -20.32 0.55 0.26
C ARG A 177 -21.19 0.50 1.53
N LYS A 178 -20.84 -0.35 2.51
CA LYS A 178 -21.55 -0.43 3.80
C LYS A 178 -21.62 0.93 4.50
N ALA A 179 -20.55 1.74 4.45
CA ALA A 179 -20.52 3.10 4.97
C ALA A 179 -21.51 4.03 4.26
N ALA A 180 -21.54 3.99 2.91
CA ALA A 180 -22.41 4.83 2.10
C ALA A 180 -23.91 4.62 2.38
N ASP A 181 -24.29 3.43 2.84
CA ASP A 181 -25.67 3.09 3.22
C ASP A 181 -26.11 3.68 4.58
N VAL A 182 -25.15 4.03 5.47
CA VAL A 182 -25.41 4.48 6.85
C VAL A 182 -24.91 5.89 7.17
N ASP A 183 -24.19 6.54 6.26
CA ASP A 183 -23.48 7.80 6.51
C ASP A 183 -24.35 9.07 6.61
N GLY A 184 -25.68 8.97 6.69
CA GLY A 184 -26.61 10.10 6.57
C GLY A 184 -26.36 11.28 7.52
N LYS A 185 -25.67 11.06 8.64
CA LYS A 185 -25.28 12.08 9.64
C LYS A 185 -23.80 12.49 9.61
N ARG A 186 -22.96 11.93 8.74
CA ARG A 186 -21.52 12.25 8.64
C ARG A 186 -21.27 13.58 7.91
N PRO A 187 -20.12 14.24 8.10
CA PRO A 187 -19.73 15.43 7.33
C PRO A 187 -19.81 15.23 5.82
N ILE A 188 -20.30 16.24 5.10
CA ILE A 188 -20.52 16.20 3.64
C ILE A 188 -19.26 15.79 2.86
N GLN A 189 -18.08 16.22 3.33
CA GLN A 189 -16.76 15.86 2.78
C GLN A 189 -16.49 14.35 2.84
N GLU A 190 -16.74 13.70 3.97
CA GLU A 190 -16.51 12.26 4.15
C GLU A 190 -17.45 11.46 3.25
N ARG A 191 -18.73 11.87 3.18
CA ARG A 191 -19.74 11.22 2.34
C ARG A 191 -19.37 11.33 0.85
N LYS A 192 -18.91 12.50 0.40
CA LYS A 192 -18.36 12.69 -0.96
C LYS A 192 -17.07 11.89 -1.17
N GLN A 193 -16.18 11.79 -0.18
CA GLN A 193 -14.96 10.99 -0.22
C GLN A 193 -15.25 9.48 -0.39
N THR A 194 -16.16 8.92 0.40
CA THR A 194 -16.57 7.50 0.34
C THR A 194 -17.05 7.12 -1.07
N ARG A 195 -17.84 7.99 -1.70
CA ARG A 195 -18.34 7.81 -3.08
C ARG A 195 -17.26 8.03 -4.14
N LEU A 196 -16.33 8.97 -3.93
CA LEU A 196 -15.15 9.16 -4.78
C LEU A 196 -14.27 7.89 -4.80
N LEU A 197 -13.90 7.36 -3.64
CA LEU A 197 -13.06 6.16 -3.53
C LEU A 197 -13.76 4.92 -4.09
N THR A 198 -15.03 4.72 -3.77
CA THR A 198 -15.88 3.67 -4.36
C THR A 198 -15.86 3.75 -5.89
N GLY A 199 -16.05 4.94 -6.46
CA GLY A 199 -15.97 5.17 -7.91
C GLY A 199 -14.58 4.91 -8.52
N VAL A 200 -13.49 5.25 -7.81
CA VAL A 200 -12.12 4.97 -8.24
C VAL A 200 -11.85 3.46 -8.29
N ILE A 201 -12.24 2.70 -7.27
CA ILE A 201 -12.08 1.23 -7.23
C ILE A 201 -12.87 0.59 -8.37
N LEU A 202 -14.15 0.94 -8.52
CA LEU A 202 -15.02 0.36 -9.55
C LEU A 202 -14.54 0.69 -10.97
N LYS A 203 -14.00 1.90 -11.20
CA LYS A 203 -13.33 2.30 -12.45
C LYS A 203 -11.98 1.60 -12.65
N ALA A 204 -11.32 1.08 -11.61
CA ALA A 204 -10.10 0.27 -11.74
C ALA A 204 -10.41 -1.19 -12.09
N ALA A 205 -11.56 -1.70 -11.62
CA ALA A 205 -12.09 -3.03 -11.95
C ALA A 205 -12.97 -3.06 -13.23
N ASP A 206 -12.88 -2.05 -14.11
CA ASP A 206 -13.71 -1.84 -15.31
C ASP A 206 -15.25 -1.93 -15.13
N LYS A 207 -15.74 -1.82 -13.88
CA LYS A 207 -17.18 -1.79 -13.53
C LYS A 207 -17.76 -0.41 -13.76
N PHE A 208 -17.74 0.04 -15.02
CA PHE A 208 -18.05 1.43 -15.35
C PHE A 208 -19.47 1.91 -14.98
N PRO A 209 -20.55 1.11 -15.08
CA PRO A 209 -21.89 1.53 -14.63
C PRO A 209 -21.99 1.75 -13.12
N ASP A 210 -21.44 0.83 -12.31
CA ASP A 210 -21.35 0.99 -10.84
C ASP A 210 -20.56 2.25 -10.48
N ALA A 211 -19.44 2.49 -11.19
CA ALA A 211 -18.58 3.65 -10.97
C ALA A 211 -19.28 4.98 -11.33
N GLU A 212 -20.01 5.04 -12.45
CA GLU A 212 -20.82 6.21 -12.82
C GLU A 212 -21.87 6.50 -11.74
N THR A 213 -22.54 5.45 -11.25
CA THR A 213 -23.54 5.53 -10.19
C THR A 213 -22.94 6.11 -8.90
N ALA A 214 -21.84 5.54 -8.40
CA ALA A 214 -21.19 6.00 -7.17
C ALA A 214 -20.70 7.45 -7.26
N LEU A 215 -20.07 7.83 -8.39
CA LEU A 215 -19.58 9.20 -8.59
C LEU A 215 -20.73 10.21 -8.69
N LYS A 216 -21.82 9.86 -9.38
CA LYS A 216 -23.03 10.70 -9.45
C LYS A 216 -23.74 10.81 -8.11
N GLN A 217 -23.80 9.75 -7.31
CA GLN A 217 -24.30 9.84 -5.93
C GLN A 217 -23.49 10.85 -5.11
N GLY A 218 -22.16 10.88 -5.24
CA GLY A 218 -21.31 11.87 -4.56
C GLY A 218 -21.58 13.32 -4.99
N LEU A 219 -21.73 13.55 -6.30
CA LEU A 219 -22.07 14.86 -6.85
C LEU A 219 -23.49 15.32 -6.47
N GLY A 220 -24.43 14.38 -6.28
CA GLY A 220 -25.79 14.68 -5.82
C GLY A 220 -25.91 15.02 -4.33
N LEU A 221 -24.86 14.81 -3.52
CA LEU A 221 -24.87 15.24 -2.12
C LEU A 221 -24.74 16.76 -2.02
N GLN A 222 -25.59 17.38 -1.19
CA GLN A 222 -25.62 18.82 -0.95
C GLN A 222 -25.24 19.15 0.51
N PRO A 223 -24.63 20.33 0.79
CA PRO A 223 -24.20 21.36 -0.16
C PRO A 223 -23.03 20.90 -1.06
N GLU A 224 -22.79 21.62 -2.14
CA GLU A 224 -21.57 21.46 -2.96
C GLU A 224 -20.30 21.69 -2.13
N ASP A 225 -19.24 20.93 -2.43
CA ASP A 225 -17.96 20.98 -1.74
C ASP A 225 -16.81 21.23 -2.73
N ALA A 226 -16.15 22.38 -2.56
CA ALA A 226 -15.05 22.84 -3.41
C ALA A 226 -13.78 21.98 -3.34
N VAL A 227 -13.70 21.01 -2.42
CA VAL A 227 -12.56 20.08 -2.28
C VAL A 227 -12.84 18.74 -2.96
N TYR A 228 -14.08 18.28 -3.01
CA TYR A 228 -14.45 16.95 -3.53
C TYR A 228 -15.20 16.96 -4.85
N ASP A 229 -16.06 17.93 -5.14
CA ASP A 229 -16.82 17.90 -6.40
C ASP A 229 -15.93 18.07 -7.67
N PRO A 230 -14.88 18.92 -7.67
CA PRO A 230 -13.89 18.92 -8.75
C PRO A 230 -13.12 17.58 -8.89
N LYS A 231 -12.96 16.80 -7.81
CA LYS A 231 -12.33 15.47 -7.86
C LYS A 231 -13.31 14.43 -8.43
N LEU A 232 -14.56 14.44 -7.99
CA LEU A 232 -15.64 13.57 -8.46
C LEU A 232 -15.87 13.76 -9.96
N LEU A 233 -15.99 15.02 -10.43
CA LEU A 233 -16.08 15.34 -11.85
C LEU A 233 -14.83 14.89 -12.63
N TYR A 234 -13.61 15.09 -12.10
CA TYR A 234 -12.40 14.63 -12.78
C TYR A 234 -12.38 13.09 -12.94
N VAL A 235 -12.71 12.33 -11.88
CA VAL A 235 -12.78 10.86 -11.95
C VAL A 235 -13.92 10.40 -12.86
N LEU A 236 -15.05 11.10 -12.91
CA LEU A 236 -16.17 10.82 -13.81
C LEU A 236 -15.83 11.10 -15.29
N GLY A 237 -15.08 12.17 -15.57
CA GLY A 237 -14.51 12.45 -16.89
C GLY A 237 -13.50 11.39 -17.34
N MET A 238 -12.62 10.96 -16.44
CA MET A 238 -11.69 9.84 -16.66
C MET A 238 -12.42 8.49 -16.86
N LEU A 239 -13.52 8.25 -16.14
CA LEU A 239 -14.38 7.08 -16.31
C LEU A 239 -14.93 7.02 -17.74
N TYR A 240 -15.56 8.10 -18.20
CA TYR A 240 -16.10 8.17 -19.55
C TYR A 240 -15.01 8.02 -20.62
N ALA A 241 -13.81 8.60 -20.40
CA ALA A 241 -12.67 8.42 -21.31
C ALA A 241 -12.26 6.94 -21.42
N ASN A 242 -12.09 6.24 -20.29
CA ASN A 242 -11.77 4.81 -20.25
C ASN A 242 -12.87 3.93 -20.89
N TRP A 243 -14.13 4.32 -20.75
CA TRP A 243 -15.28 3.63 -21.36
C TRP A 243 -15.40 3.89 -22.89
N GLY A 244 -14.68 4.88 -23.42
CA GLY A 244 -14.77 5.33 -24.81
C GLY A 244 -15.92 6.31 -25.09
N ARG A 245 -16.58 6.82 -24.03
CA ARG A 245 -17.66 7.82 -24.08
C ARG A 245 -17.07 9.22 -24.25
N LYS A 246 -16.41 9.45 -25.40
CA LYS A 246 -15.54 10.62 -25.64
C LYS A 246 -16.26 11.97 -25.54
N ALA A 247 -17.56 12.03 -25.88
CA ALA A 247 -18.34 13.25 -25.78
C ALA A 247 -18.58 13.63 -24.31
N GLU A 248 -19.14 12.73 -23.51
CA GLU A 248 -19.38 12.98 -22.08
C GLU A 248 -18.07 13.19 -21.31
N ALA A 249 -17.00 12.46 -21.66
CA ALA A 249 -15.67 12.67 -21.10
C ALA A 249 -15.18 14.11 -21.30
N ARG A 250 -15.33 14.65 -22.51
CA ARG A 250 -14.94 16.04 -22.83
C ARG A 250 -15.77 17.04 -22.03
N THR A 251 -17.10 16.92 -22.05
CA THR A 251 -18.01 17.81 -21.33
C THR A 251 -17.75 17.80 -19.82
N THR A 252 -17.62 16.62 -19.21
CA THR A 252 -17.39 16.51 -17.76
C THR A 252 -16.00 16.99 -17.34
N LEU A 253 -14.95 16.76 -18.15
CA LEU A 253 -13.64 17.37 -17.88
C LEU A 253 -13.63 18.88 -18.10
N GLN A 254 -14.46 19.42 -19.00
CA GLN A 254 -14.65 20.87 -19.15
C GLN A 254 -15.36 21.49 -17.94
N GLN A 255 -16.30 20.79 -17.29
CA GLN A 255 -16.92 21.23 -16.03
C GLN A 255 -15.88 21.40 -14.90
N VAL A 256 -14.83 20.57 -14.87
CA VAL A 256 -13.68 20.73 -13.93
C VAL A 256 -12.86 22.00 -14.22
N LEU A 257 -12.96 22.57 -15.43
CA LEU A 257 -12.30 23.84 -15.79
C LEU A 257 -13.14 25.07 -15.44
N THR A 258 -14.48 24.94 -15.38
CA THR A 258 -15.40 26.04 -15.09
C THR A 258 -15.75 26.16 -13.61
N LEU A 259 -15.78 25.05 -12.86
CA LEU A 259 -16.06 25.05 -11.44
C LEU A 259 -14.83 25.41 -10.60
N HIS A 260 -15.05 26.10 -9.48
CA HIS A 260 -13.99 26.63 -8.61
C HIS A 260 -13.15 25.48 -7.99
N ALA A 261 -11.84 25.64 -7.74
CA ALA A 261 -11.01 26.84 -7.76
C ALA A 261 -9.59 26.59 -8.32
N GLN A 262 -8.89 27.68 -8.65
CA GLN A 262 -7.52 27.76 -9.21
C GLN A 262 -6.43 26.96 -8.46
N ARG A 263 -6.69 26.48 -7.23
CA ARG A 263 -5.73 25.76 -6.38
C ARG A 263 -5.84 24.23 -6.48
N CYS A 264 -6.90 23.69 -7.07
CA CYS A 264 -7.19 22.25 -7.05
C CYS A 264 -6.34 21.44 -8.05
N GLY A 265 -5.77 20.31 -7.61
CA GLY A 265 -4.98 19.40 -8.47
C GLY A 265 -5.80 18.80 -9.62
N ALA A 266 -7.10 18.63 -9.43
CA ALA A 266 -8.05 18.22 -10.47
C ALA A 266 -8.02 19.13 -11.71
N LEU A 267 -7.88 20.45 -11.54
CA LEU A 267 -7.81 21.42 -12.63
C LEU A 267 -6.58 21.18 -13.53
N ARG A 268 -5.39 20.99 -12.94
CA ARG A 268 -4.16 20.70 -13.68
C ARG A 268 -4.24 19.36 -14.41
N SER A 269 -4.82 18.35 -13.76
CA SER A 269 -5.04 17.04 -14.38
C SER A 269 -6.06 17.11 -15.52
N ALA A 270 -7.19 17.79 -15.35
CA ALA A 270 -8.21 17.96 -16.39
C ALA A 270 -7.67 18.67 -17.63
N ARG A 271 -6.92 19.79 -17.47
CA ARG A 271 -6.27 20.50 -18.59
C ARG A 271 -5.33 19.58 -19.38
N ARG A 272 -4.54 18.75 -18.69
CA ARG A 272 -3.63 17.77 -19.31
C ARG A 272 -4.38 16.62 -20.00
N THR A 273 -5.48 16.13 -19.41
CA THR A 273 -6.29 15.05 -19.99
C THR A 273 -7.09 15.52 -21.22
N LEU A 274 -7.45 16.81 -21.28
CA LEU A 274 -8.12 17.45 -22.42
C LEU A 274 -7.16 17.91 -23.54
N ALA A 275 -5.85 17.70 -23.41
CA ALA A 275 -4.90 18.03 -24.47
C ALA A 275 -5.11 17.14 -25.71
N PRO A 276 -4.92 17.64 -26.95
CA PRO A 276 -5.32 16.93 -28.17
C PRO A 276 -4.70 15.53 -28.30
N GLU A 277 -3.43 15.38 -27.92
CA GLU A 277 -2.70 14.11 -27.94
C GLU A 277 -3.23 13.10 -26.93
N LYS A 278 -3.83 13.56 -25.82
CA LYS A 278 -4.53 12.69 -24.86
C LYS A 278 -5.91 12.29 -25.35
N ILE A 279 -6.69 13.20 -25.92
CA ILE A 279 -8.01 12.87 -26.52
C ILE A 279 -7.87 11.86 -27.68
N ALA A 280 -6.80 12.00 -28.49
CA ALA A 280 -6.45 11.04 -29.53
C ALA A 280 -6.19 9.63 -28.95
N SER A 281 -5.46 9.54 -27.83
CA SER A 281 -5.15 8.27 -27.16
C SER A 281 -6.32 7.57 -26.46
N TRP A 282 -7.48 8.22 -26.29
CA TRP A 282 -8.65 7.57 -25.67
C TRP A 282 -9.19 6.42 -26.54
N PRO A 283 -9.67 5.31 -25.95
CA PRO A 283 -10.19 4.17 -26.70
C PRO A 283 -11.37 4.55 -27.63
N PRO A 284 -11.57 3.82 -28.74
CA PRO A 284 -12.75 4.00 -29.59
C PRO A 284 -14.02 3.69 -28.80
N GLY A 285 -15.11 4.38 -29.13
CA GLY A 285 -16.38 4.25 -28.43
C GLY A 285 -16.96 2.84 -28.52
N ARG A 286 -17.01 2.13 -27.40
CA ARG A 286 -17.79 0.89 -27.28
C ARG A 286 -19.26 1.30 -27.46
N ARG A 287 -19.91 0.85 -28.54
CA ARG A 287 -21.34 1.10 -28.76
C ARG A 287 -22.10 0.65 -27.51
N ARG A 288 -23.08 1.44 -27.04
CA ARG A 288 -23.97 0.99 -25.95
C ARG A 288 -24.59 -0.34 -26.36
N ARG A 289 -24.20 -1.43 -25.71
CA ARG A 289 -25.04 -2.63 -25.70
C ARG A 289 -26.32 -2.19 -24.97
N PRO A 290 -27.52 -2.36 -25.55
CA PRO A 290 -28.75 -2.07 -24.82
C PRO A 290 -28.77 -2.92 -23.54
N PRO A 291 -29.50 -2.48 -22.49
CA PRO A 291 -29.75 -3.36 -21.35
C PRO A 291 -30.32 -4.68 -21.88
N ALA A 292 -29.90 -5.79 -21.27
CA ALA A 292 -30.53 -7.07 -21.59
C ALA A 292 -32.03 -6.94 -21.30
N PRO A 293 -32.92 -7.46 -22.18
CA PRO A 293 -34.33 -7.54 -21.85
C PRO A 293 -34.49 -8.34 -20.54
N PRO A 294 -35.53 -8.06 -19.73
CA PRO A 294 -35.84 -8.91 -18.58
C PRO A 294 -35.99 -10.35 -19.08
N ALA A 295 -35.49 -11.31 -18.30
CA ALA A 295 -35.56 -12.71 -18.68
C ALA A 295 -37.02 -13.13 -18.82
N GLU A 296 -37.46 -13.39 -20.05
CA GLU A 296 -38.79 -13.92 -20.32
C GLU A 296 -38.93 -15.25 -19.58
N THR A 297 -39.89 -15.31 -18.66
CA THR A 297 -40.17 -16.56 -17.95
C THR A 297 -40.73 -17.55 -18.97
N PRO A 298 -40.10 -18.71 -19.20
CA PRO A 298 -40.57 -19.64 -20.21
C PRO A 298 -42.01 -20.07 -19.88
N PRO A 299 -42.92 -20.09 -20.87
CA PRO A 299 -44.32 -20.41 -20.62
C PRO A 299 -44.45 -21.82 -20.03
N ALA A 300 -45.33 -21.95 -19.04
CA ALA A 300 -45.55 -23.24 -18.37
C ALA A 300 -46.03 -24.30 -19.40
N PRO A 301 -45.47 -25.53 -19.38
CA PRO A 301 -45.76 -26.53 -20.39
C PRO A 301 -47.24 -26.94 -20.34
N THR A 302 -47.95 -26.71 -21.45
CA THR A 302 -49.38 -27.02 -21.57
C THR A 302 -49.60 -28.54 -21.62
N ARG A 303 -50.53 -29.03 -20.80
CA ARG A 303 -50.70 -30.46 -20.50
C ARG A 303 -51.45 -31.25 -21.59
N ARG A 304 -50.90 -31.33 -22.81
CA ARG A 304 -51.41 -32.19 -23.90
C ARG A 304 -50.30 -32.69 -24.85
N GLU A 305 -49.62 -33.77 -24.48
CA GLU A 305 -49.20 -34.83 -25.42
C GLU A 305 -48.72 -36.07 -24.65
N ALA A 306 -49.68 -36.90 -24.24
CA ALA A 306 -49.42 -38.12 -23.47
C ALA A 306 -49.99 -39.36 -24.18
N THR A 307 -49.31 -39.83 -25.24
CA THR A 307 -49.33 -41.25 -25.70
C THR A 307 -48.36 -41.48 -26.87
N ARG A 308 -47.19 -42.08 -26.62
CA ARG A 308 -46.59 -43.17 -27.44
C ARG A 308 -45.78 -44.09 -26.51
N PRO A 309 -45.78 -45.43 -26.71
CA PRO A 309 -45.28 -46.38 -25.72
C PRO A 309 -43.76 -46.64 -25.79
N PHE A 310 -43.20 -47.08 -24.67
CA PHE A 310 -41.79 -47.45 -24.48
C PHE A 310 -41.63 -48.99 -24.57
N PRO A 311 -40.70 -49.53 -25.39
CA PRO A 311 -40.28 -50.93 -25.29
C PRO A 311 -39.40 -51.20 -24.05
N GLU A 312 -39.45 -52.43 -23.54
CA GLU A 312 -39.01 -52.78 -22.18
C GLU A 312 -37.53 -53.20 -22.00
N ARG A 313 -37.07 -53.14 -20.73
CA ARG A 313 -36.07 -54.04 -20.06
C ARG A 313 -34.61 -53.99 -20.58
N CYS A 314 -33.59 -54.41 -19.82
CA CYS A 314 -33.44 -54.92 -18.43
C CYS A 314 -32.13 -54.33 -17.84
N ARG A 315 -31.97 -54.02 -16.55
CA ARG A 315 -31.69 -54.93 -15.39
C ARG A 315 -30.55 -55.93 -15.66
N GLY A 316 -29.43 -55.99 -14.92
CA GLY A 316 -28.96 -55.18 -13.78
C GLY A 316 -27.61 -55.68 -13.20
N SER A 317 -27.18 -55.10 -12.07
CA SER A 317 -26.07 -55.45 -11.15
C SER A 317 -25.18 -56.70 -11.41
N ARG A 318 -23.84 -56.54 -11.33
CA ARG A 318 -23.00 -56.99 -10.18
C ARG A 318 -21.50 -56.63 -10.35
N SER A 319 -20.72 -56.86 -9.30
CA SER A 319 -19.31 -56.50 -9.09
C SER A 319 -18.28 -57.51 -9.62
N ALA A 320 -17.09 -57.06 -10.05
CA ALA A 320 -15.76 -57.41 -9.48
C ALA A 320 -14.58 -57.24 -10.46
N GLY A 321 -13.38 -56.94 -9.93
CA GLY A 321 -12.16 -57.63 -10.33
C GLY A 321 -11.10 -56.95 -11.23
N ARG A 322 -9.92 -56.72 -10.62
CA ARG A 322 -8.55 -56.68 -11.21
C ARG A 322 -8.14 -55.56 -12.19
N ALA A 323 -6.87 -55.19 -12.05
CA ALA A 323 -6.06 -54.36 -12.95
C ALA A 323 -4.95 -55.24 -13.59
N PRO A 324 -3.84 -54.68 -14.11
CA PRO A 324 -3.68 -53.61 -15.11
C PRO A 324 -3.07 -54.16 -16.42
N ARG A 325 -3.04 -53.38 -17.52
CA ARG A 325 -2.19 -53.70 -18.70
C ARG A 325 -1.49 -52.49 -19.30
N THR A 326 -0.23 -52.69 -19.67
CA THR A 326 0.68 -51.73 -20.30
C THR A 326 0.59 -51.77 -21.83
N ARG A 327 0.97 -50.68 -22.52
CA ARG A 327 1.39 -50.65 -23.94
C ARG A 327 2.41 -49.50 -24.18
N PRO A 328 3.19 -49.50 -25.29
CA PRO A 328 4.64 -49.31 -25.14
C PRO A 328 5.26 -48.15 -25.95
N ARG A 329 6.55 -47.90 -25.71
CA ARG A 329 7.42 -47.04 -26.54
C ARG A 329 7.48 -47.53 -28.00
N ARG A 330 7.56 -46.58 -28.94
CA ARG A 330 8.16 -46.76 -30.28
C ARG A 330 9.19 -45.66 -30.54
N THR A 331 10.03 -45.83 -31.56
CA THR A 331 11.36 -45.20 -31.63
C THR A 331 11.72 -44.62 -32.99
N ARG A 332 12.21 -43.36 -33.00
CA ARG A 332 13.18 -42.80 -33.98
C ARG A 332 12.65 -42.68 -35.44
N PRO A 333 13.35 -42.03 -36.41
CA PRO A 333 14.79 -41.74 -36.51
C PRO A 333 15.23 -40.26 -36.41
N ARG A 334 16.53 -40.04 -36.64
CA ARG A 334 17.19 -38.73 -36.84
C ARG A 334 17.21 -38.39 -38.33
N ASP A 335 17.49 -37.14 -38.65
CA ASP A 335 18.54 -36.86 -39.65
C ASP A 335 19.49 -35.72 -39.18
N ARG A 336 20.58 -35.47 -39.92
CA ARG A 336 21.67 -34.55 -39.58
C ARG A 336 22.22 -33.85 -40.84
N ARG A 337 22.28 -32.51 -40.79
CA ARG A 337 23.37 -31.63 -41.29
C ARG A 337 22.98 -30.15 -41.10
N GLY A 338 23.85 -29.24 -40.69
CA GLY A 338 25.19 -29.41 -40.10
C GLY A 338 25.97 -28.09 -40.01
N ALA A 339 26.83 -27.94 -38.98
CA ALA A 339 27.88 -26.91 -38.90
C ALA A 339 29.05 -27.37 -38.01
N ARG A 340 30.28 -27.02 -38.40
CA ARG A 340 31.58 -27.11 -37.68
C ARG A 340 32.21 -25.70 -37.74
N SER A 341 33.19 -25.23 -36.97
CA SER A 341 34.03 -25.73 -35.85
C SER A 341 34.56 -24.50 -35.03
N PRO A 342 35.35 -24.63 -33.92
CA PRO A 342 35.39 -23.60 -32.86
C PRO A 342 36.78 -23.09 -32.35
N VAL A 343 36.75 -22.07 -31.44
CA VAL A 343 37.82 -21.50 -30.53
C VAL A 343 39.12 -20.96 -31.19
N PRO A 344 40.08 -20.28 -30.49
CA PRO A 344 40.20 -19.74 -29.09
C PRO A 344 40.39 -18.18 -29.06
N GLY A 345 40.72 -17.44 -27.97
CA GLY A 345 40.87 -17.67 -26.52
C GLY A 345 41.87 -16.67 -25.84
N ARG A 346 41.93 -16.62 -24.49
CA ARG A 346 42.83 -15.79 -23.61
C ARG A 346 42.56 -14.26 -23.54
N SER A 347 43.10 -13.46 -22.60
CA SER A 347 43.24 -13.55 -21.12
C SER A 347 43.79 -12.24 -20.49
N ALA A 348 43.52 -12.04 -19.19
CA ALA A 348 44.30 -11.29 -18.17
C ALA A 348 44.35 -9.72 -18.11
N ALA A 349 43.92 -9.23 -16.93
CA ALA A 349 44.56 -8.23 -16.04
C ALA A 349 44.90 -6.77 -16.47
N GLY A 350 44.65 -5.82 -15.55
CA GLY A 350 45.25 -4.47 -15.57
C GLY A 350 44.40 -3.36 -14.94
N SER A 351 44.88 -2.74 -13.85
CA SER A 351 44.30 -1.55 -13.20
C SER A 351 45.39 -0.47 -12.97
N PRO A 352 45.13 0.66 -12.28
CA PRO A 352 44.53 1.87 -12.86
C PRO A 352 45.46 3.11 -12.73
N ARG A 353 45.14 4.24 -13.40
CA ARG A 353 45.80 5.55 -13.12
C ARG A 353 44.86 6.75 -13.10
N ARG A 354 45.23 7.76 -12.30
CA ARG A 354 44.57 9.07 -12.10
C ARG A 354 45.50 10.21 -12.53
N ALA A 355 44.98 11.21 -13.24
CA ALA A 355 45.37 12.65 -13.18
C ALA A 355 44.43 13.42 -14.14
N ARG A 356 43.47 14.24 -13.69
CA ARG A 356 43.52 15.61 -13.13
C ARG A 356 43.78 16.74 -14.17
N PRO A 357 43.15 17.94 -14.02
CA PRO A 357 42.87 18.85 -15.15
C PRO A 357 43.69 20.16 -15.14
N ARG A 358 43.55 20.98 -16.21
CA ARG A 358 43.93 22.40 -16.25
C ARG A 358 42.81 23.30 -16.81
N ARG A 359 42.98 24.63 -16.72
CA ARG A 359 41.94 25.68 -16.83
C ARG A 359 42.06 26.55 -18.11
N ARG A 360 40.93 27.18 -18.50
CA ARG A 360 40.67 28.58 -18.95
C ARG A 360 41.86 29.60 -18.99
N PRO A 361 41.79 30.78 -19.70
CA PRO A 361 40.58 31.59 -20.05
C PRO A 361 40.59 32.41 -21.39
N GLY A 362 39.50 33.18 -21.66
CA GLY A 362 39.42 34.33 -22.62
C GLY A 362 38.91 33.98 -24.03
N ARG A 363 38.38 34.89 -24.88
CA ARG A 363 38.08 36.36 -24.88
C ARG A 363 37.26 36.67 -26.18
N THR A 364 36.44 37.72 -26.43
CA THR A 364 35.77 38.81 -25.67
C THR A 364 34.63 39.45 -26.52
N SER A 365 33.62 40.11 -25.90
CA SER A 365 32.65 41.08 -26.51
C SER A 365 31.62 40.55 -27.54
N ALA A 366 30.52 41.25 -27.92
CA ALA A 366 30.08 42.63 -27.65
C ALA A 366 28.54 42.75 -27.33
N ARG A 367 27.97 43.97 -27.31
CA ARG A 367 26.62 44.33 -26.80
C ARG A 367 25.65 44.89 -27.87
N SER A 368 24.34 44.68 -27.64
CA SER A 368 23.24 45.66 -27.84
C SER A 368 22.00 45.21 -27.01
N THR A 369 21.59 45.89 -25.93
CA THR A 369 20.65 47.05 -25.85
C THR A 369 19.24 46.76 -26.41
N THR A 370 18.29 46.21 -25.63
CA THR A 370 17.27 46.88 -24.76
C THR A 370 16.07 47.54 -25.49
N PRO A 371 14.87 47.69 -24.87
CA PRO A 371 14.39 47.24 -23.55
C PRO A 371 13.08 46.39 -23.60
N GLY A 372 12.62 45.86 -22.46
CA GLY A 372 11.29 45.22 -22.38
C GLY A 372 10.92 44.62 -21.02
N ARG A 373 10.24 45.43 -20.17
CA ARG A 373 9.42 45.17 -18.95
C ARG A 373 9.78 44.03 -17.95
N SER A 374 9.49 44.28 -16.68
CA SER A 374 9.38 43.25 -15.63
C SER A 374 8.21 42.28 -15.95
N ASP A 375 8.19 41.04 -15.49
CA ASP A 375 8.00 40.69 -14.07
C ASP A 375 8.68 39.37 -13.67
N ARG A 376 9.10 39.26 -12.40
CA ARG A 376 9.54 38.00 -11.78
C ARG A 376 8.39 37.38 -11.00
N PRO A 377 8.20 36.05 -11.02
CA PRO A 377 7.24 35.40 -10.14
C PRO A 377 7.72 35.49 -8.68
N GLU A 378 6.85 35.96 -7.78
CA GLU A 378 7.12 35.91 -6.34
C GLU A 378 7.11 34.46 -5.82
N PRO A 379 7.93 34.13 -4.82
CA PRO A 379 7.89 32.83 -4.17
C PRO A 379 6.60 32.67 -3.36
N CYS A 380 5.85 31.60 -3.62
CA CYS A 380 4.62 31.30 -2.89
C CYS A 380 4.90 31.09 -1.40
N GLY A 381 4.22 31.88 -0.54
CA GLY A 381 4.27 31.72 0.91
C GLY A 381 3.69 30.37 1.40
N PRO A 382 4.07 29.91 2.61
CA PRO A 382 3.63 28.62 3.14
C PRO A 382 2.15 28.64 3.54
N GLY A 383 1.45 27.51 3.28
CA GLY A 383 0.13 27.26 3.86
C GLY A 383 0.21 26.92 5.36
N PRO A 384 -0.92 26.99 6.09
CA PRO A 384 -0.96 26.71 7.53
C PRO A 384 -0.63 25.25 7.84
N GLY A 385 -0.02 25.00 9.00
CA GLY A 385 0.23 23.64 9.51
C GLY A 385 1.69 23.20 9.67
N ARG A 386 2.66 24.13 9.79
CA ARG A 386 4.03 23.82 10.24
C ARG A 386 4.46 24.73 11.40
N PRO A 387 5.10 24.20 12.46
CA PRO A 387 5.77 25.03 13.45
C PRO A 387 6.99 25.73 12.81
N PRO A 388 7.39 26.92 13.32
CA PRO A 388 8.53 27.64 12.80
C PRO A 388 9.85 26.94 13.12
N CYS A 389 10.83 27.02 12.20
CA CYS A 389 12.20 26.60 12.48
C CYS A 389 12.87 27.56 13.48
N PRO A 390 13.77 27.07 14.36
CA PRO A 390 14.57 27.95 15.22
C PRO A 390 15.55 28.80 14.40
N PRO A 391 15.92 30.00 14.87
CA PRO A 391 16.85 30.89 14.16
C PRO A 391 18.28 30.33 14.13
N ALA A 392 18.97 30.56 13.01
CA ALA A 392 20.39 30.25 12.88
C ALA A 392 21.26 31.22 13.71
N PRO A 393 22.43 30.79 14.22
CA PRO A 393 23.28 31.63 15.07
C PRO A 393 23.86 32.83 14.33
N ALA A 394 23.91 33.99 15.00
CA ALA A 394 24.40 35.22 14.42
C ALA A 394 25.91 35.17 14.11
N GLY A 395 26.26 35.26 12.82
CA GLY A 395 27.65 35.40 12.38
C GLY A 395 28.27 36.72 12.86
N ARG A 396 29.48 36.65 13.43
CA ARG A 396 30.23 37.83 13.90
C ARG A 396 30.47 38.81 12.74
N ARG A 397 30.13 40.08 12.91
CA ARG A 397 30.52 41.14 11.97
C ARG A 397 32.04 41.32 12.00
N ALA A 398 32.66 41.39 10.83
CA ALA A 398 34.04 41.88 10.72
C ALA A 398 34.07 43.40 10.96
N GLY A 399 35.05 43.86 11.74
CA GLY A 399 35.28 45.30 11.97
C GLY A 399 36.20 45.89 10.91
N SER A 400 35.86 47.07 10.39
CA SER A 400 36.77 47.89 9.58
C SER A 400 37.83 48.59 10.46
N PRO A 401 39.03 48.86 9.93
CA PRO A 401 40.15 49.33 10.75
C PRO A 401 40.04 50.81 11.14
N ARG A 402 40.58 51.14 12.32
CA ARG A 402 41.07 52.50 12.64
C ARG A 402 42.59 52.47 12.78
N ARG A 403 43.25 53.55 12.35
CA ARG A 403 44.69 53.80 12.48
C ARG A 403 44.92 54.90 13.51
N ARG A 404 46.03 54.80 14.25
CA ARG A 404 46.55 55.79 15.22
C ARG A 404 45.63 55.96 16.46
N SER A 405 46.17 56.36 17.61
CA SER A 405 47.58 56.68 17.91
C SER A 405 48.33 55.49 18.50
#